data_AF-A0A944C5Y9-F1
#
_entry.id   AF-A0A944C5Y9-F1
#
_cell.length_a   1.000
_cell.length_b   1.000
_cell.length_c   1.000
_cell.angle_alpha   90.00
_cell.angle_beta   90.00
_cell.angle_gamma   90.00
#
_symmetry.space_group_name_H-M   'P 1'
#
loop_
_entity.id
_entity.type
_entity.pdbx_description
1 polymer ?
#
loop_
_entity_poly.entity_id
_entity_poly.type
_entity_poly.pdbx_seq_one_letter_code
_entity_poly.pdbx_strand_id
1 'polypeptide(L)'
;VWVDSWVIPANAENKANAEKWIDFMCRPDIALKNFEYIWYATPNTEALKEIEPEVAEDPGVFPDQELINRCEVFNSLDADVEKLYTDAYNQILAAD
;
A
#
# COMPACT_ATOMS: atom_id res chain seq x y z
N VAL A 1 3.31 3.81 8.90
CA VAL A 1 2.55 2.86 8.06
C VAL A 1 1.88 3.63 6.95
N TRP A 2 1.85 3.08 5.75
CA TRP A 2 1.09 3.60 4.61
C TRP A 2 0.28 2.46 3.99
N VAL A 3 -0.75 2.82 3.23
CA VAL A 3 -1.61 1.85 2.52
C VAL A 3 -1.81 2.38 1.11
N ASP A 4 -1.42 1.58 0.12
CA ASP A 4 -1.76 1.84 -1.27
C ASP A 4 -3.11 1.21 -1.59
N SER A 5 -3.93 1.90 -2.38
CA SER A 5 -5.27 1.46 -2.74
C SER A 5 -5.59 1.74 -4.20
N TRP A 6 -6.29 0.81 -4.83
CA TRP A 6 -6.84 1.00 -6.16
C TRP A 6 -8.09 1.88 -6.10
N VAL A 7 -8.15 2.87 -6.98
CA VAL A 7 -9.31 3.76 -7.13
C VAL A 7 -9.71 3.86 -8.61
N ILE A 8 -11.00 4.07 -8.87
CA ILE A 8 -11.49 4.37 -10.22
C ILE A 8 -11.85 5.85 -10.26
N PRO A 9 -11.12 6.67 -11.05
CA PRO A 9 -11.46 8.09 -11.22
C PRO A 9 -12.89 8.28 -11.74
N ALA A 10 -13.56 9.33 -11.29
CA ALA A 10 -14.95 9.61 -11.66
C ALA A 10 -15.16 9.78 -13.18
N ASN A 11 -14.11 10.16 -13.91
CA ASN A 11 -14.09 10.36 -15.36
C ASN A 11 -13.48 9.18 -16.14
N ALA A 12 -13.31 8.00 -15.52
CA ALA A 12 -12.74 6.84 -16.20
C ALA A 12 -13.63 6.36 -17.36
N GLU A 13 -13.07 6.37 -18.58
CA GLU A 13 -13.80 5.95 -19.80
C GLU A 13 -14.21 4.47 -19.78
N ASN A 14 -13.40 3.63 -19.13
CA ASN A 14 -13.56 2.18 -19.11
C ASN A 14 -13.86 1.62 -17.71
N LYS A 15 -14.79 2.26 -16.98
CA LYS A 15 -15.12 1.91 -15.58
C LYS A 15 -15.39 0.41 -15.37
N ALA A 16 -16.22 -0.21 -16.21
CA ALA A 16 -16.57 -1.63 -16.05
C ALA A 16 -15.36 -2.57 -16.19
N ASN A 17 -14.35 -2.21 -16.99
CA ASN A 17 -13.12 -3.00 -17.11
C ASN A 17 -12.19 -2.77 -15.91
N ALA A 18 -12.13 -1.54 -15.40
CA ALA A 18 -11.39 -1.24 -14.17
C ALA A 18 -11.95 -2.01 -12.96
N GLU A 19 -13.28 -2.09 -12.83
CA GLU A 19 -13.94 -2.89 -11.78
C GLU A 19 -13.57 -4.38 -11.89
N LYS A 20 -13.60 -4.96 -13.10
CA LYS A 20 -13.17 -6.36 -13.34
C LYS A 20 -11.69 -6.58 -13.01
N TRP A 21 -10.85 -5.58 -13.26
CA TRP A 21 -9.43 -5.68 -12.95
C TRP A 21 -9.19 -5.65 -11.43
N ILE A 22 -9.89 -4.76 -10.70
CA ILE A 22 -9.82 -4.72 -9.23
C ILE A 22 -10.33 -6.04 -8.65
N ASP A 23 -11.46 -6.56 -9.15
CA ASP A 23 -11.99 -7.88 -8.77
C ASP A 23 -10.97 -9.00 -9.00
N PHE A 24 -10.30 -9.00 -10.16
CA PHE A 24 -9.22 -9.95 -10.46
C PHE A 24 -8.07 -9.86 -9.44
N MET A 25 -7.61 -8.66 -9.09
CA MET A 25 -6.55 -8.46 -8.10
C MET A 25 -6.96 -8.84 -6.67
N CYS A 26 -8.26 -8.80 -6.36
CA CYS A 26 -8.80 -9.23 -5.08
C CYS A 26 -8.92 -10.76 -4.92
N ARG A 27 -8.72 -11.55 -5.98
CA ARG A 27 -8.72 -13.01 -5.87
C ARG A 27 -7.51 -13.50 -5.06
N PRO A 28 -7.66 -14.48 -4.14
CA PRO A 28 -6.56 -14.96 -3.31
C PRO A 28 -5.35 -15.46 -4.10
N ASP A 29 -5.59 -16.20 -5.18
CA ASP A 29 -4.52 -16.76 -6.03
C ASP A 29 -3.72 -15.68 -6.78
N ILE A 30 -4.35 -14.55 -7.08
CA ILE A 30 -3.71 -13.42 -7.76
C ILE A 30 -2.99 -12.54 -6.74
N ALA A 31 -3.62 -12.26 -5.59
CA ALA A 31 -3.00 -11.52 -4.50
C ALA A 31 -1.75 -12.23 -3.96
N LEU A 32 -1.78 -13.57 -3.85
CA LEU A 32 -0.61 -14.37 -3.46
C LEU A 32 0.52 -14.25 -4.48
N LYS A 33 0.23 -14.44 -5.78
CA LYS A 33 1.24 -14.27 -6.84
C LYS A 33 1.85 -12.88 -6.84
N ASN A 34 1.05 -11.85 -6.58
CA ASN A 34 1.55 -10.49 -6.49
C ASN A 34 2.48 -10.33 -5.27
N PHE A 35 2.07 -10.83 -4.10
CA PHE A 35 2.88 -10.86 -2.88
C PHE A 35 4.22 -11.57 -3.10
N GLU A 36 4.22 -12.79 -3.63
CA GLU A 36 5.45 -13.57 -3.87
C GLU A 36 6.44 -12.88 -4.82
N TYR A 37 5.92 -12.00 -5.69
CA TYR A 37 6.75 -11.23 -6.61
C TYR A 37 7.33 -9.96 -5.98
N ILE A 38 6.52 -9.16 -5.25
CA ILE A 38 6.93 -7.83 -4.76
C ILE A 38 7.21 -7.73 -3.26
N TRP A 39 6.82 -8.75 -2.48
CA TRP A 39 7.07 -8.89 -1.05
C TRP A 39 6.43 -7.82 -0.13
N TYR A 40 5.49 -7.01 -0.64
CA TYR A 40 4.68 -6.11 0.17
C TYR A 40 3.50 -6.86 0.79
N ALA A 41 3.31 -6.67 2.11
CA ALA A 41 2.23 -7.29 2.88
C ALA A 41 0.88 -7.23 2.17
N THR A 42 0.28 -8.40 1.93
CA THR A 42 -1.03 -8.50 1.30
C THR A 42 -2.15 -8.22 2.31
N PRO A 43 -3.16 -7.40 1.99
CA PRO A 43 -4.34 -7.23 2.82
C PRO A 43 -5.35 -8.38 2.63
N ASN A 44 -5.11 -9.29 1.67
CA ASN A 44 -6.00 -10.41 1.39
C ASN A 44 -5.80 -11.54 2.42
N THR A 45 -6.77 -11.71 3.31
CA THR A 45 -6.70 -12.68 4.41
C THR A 45 -6.66 -14.13 3.97
N GLU A 46 -7.21 -14.46 2.80
CA GLU A 46 -7.14 -15.83 2.27
C GLU A 46 -5.78 -16.10 1.63
N ALA A 47 -5.21 -15.13 0.91
CA ALA A 47 -3.84 -15.25 0.38
C ALA A 47 -2.82 -15.40 1.53
N LEU A 48 -3.02 -14.68 2.63
CA LEU A 48 -2.14 -14.75 3.81
C LEU A 48 -2.05 -16.16 4.41
N LYS A 49 -3.12 -16.96 4.35
CA LYS A 49 -3.13 -18.34 4.86
C LYS A 49 -2.27 -19.30 4.03
N GLU A 50 -1.98 -18.93 2.79
CA GLU A 50 -1.20 -19.73 1.85
C GLU A 50 0.29 -19.33 1.83
N ILE A 51 0.66 -18.24 2.53
CA ILE A 51 2.06 -17.80 2.66
C ILE A 51 2.79 -18.75 3.62
N GLU A 52 4.02 -19.13 3.26
CA GLU A 52 4.88 -19.97 4.09
C GLU A 52 5.04 -19.39 5.51
N PRO A 53 4.96 -20.21 6.57
CA PRO A 53 4.94 -19.73 7.95
C PRO A 53 6.13 -18.83 8.31
N GLU A 54 7.33 -19.15 7.82
CA GLU A 54 8.54 -18.34 8.06
C GLU A 54 8.37 -16.90 7.57
N VAL A 55 7.66 -16.69 6.45
CA VAL A 55 7.39 -15.36 5.89
C VAL A 55 6.20 -14.70 6.56
N ALA A 56 5.15 -15.47 6.85
CA ALA A 56 3.94 -14.96 7.51
C ALA A 56 4.22 -14.48 8.95
N GLU A 57 5.26 -15.03 9.59
CA GLU A 57 5.71 -14.66 10.93
C GLU A 57 6.83 -13.59 10.94
N ASP A 58 7.31 -13.15 9.78
CA ASP A 58 8.35 -12.11 9.68
C ASP A 58 7.78 -10.72 10.03
N PRO A 59 8.17 -10.10 11.16
CA PRO A 59 7.66 -8.79 11.57
C PRO A 59 8.10 -7.64 10.65
N GLY A 60 9.10 -7.85 9.78
CA GLY A 60 9.50 -6.91 8.75
C GLY A 60 8.50 -6.84 7.59
N VAL A 61 7.74 -7.91 7.36
CA VAL A 61 6.68 -8.00 6.33
C VAL A 61 5.31 -7.81 6.99
N PHE A 62 5.01 -8.60 8.02
CA PHE A 62 3.75 -8.59 8.76
C PHE A 62 4.00 -8.16 10.21
N PRO A 63 4.12 -6.85 10.47
CA PRO A 63 4.39 -6.34 11.82
C PRO A 63 3.24 -6.67 12.77
N ASP A 64 3.58 -6.99 14.02
CA ASP A 64 2.58 -7.17 15.07
C ASP A 64 1.92 -5.83 15.47
N GLN A 65 0.85 -5.94 16.26
CA GLN A 65 0.11 -4.76 16.68
C GLN A 65 0.93 -3.82 17.59
N GLU A 66 1.89 -4.35 18.36
CA GLU A 66 2.75 -3.52 19.21
C GLU A 66 3.65 -2.61 18.36
N LEU A 67 4.23 -3.17 17.29
CA LEU A 67 5.04 -2.42 16.32
C LEU A 67 4.19 -1.44 15.51
N ILE A 68 2.99 -1.83 15.09
CA ILE A 68 2.04 -0.93 14.41
C ILE A 68 1.66 0.25 15.30
N ASN A 69 1.41 0.01 16.60
CA ASN A 69 1.05 1.07 17.55
C ASN A 69 2.17 2.11 17.78
N ARG A 70 3.41 1.76 17.44
CA ARG A 70 4.57 2.67 17.50
C ARG A 70 4.81 3.43 16.19
N CYS A 71 4.00 3.16 15.17
CA CYS A 71 4.10 3.80 13.88
C CYS A 71 3.01 4.87 13.70
N GLU A 72 3.25 5.80 12.78
CA GLU A 72 2.28 6.84 12.41
C GLU A 72 1.78 6.57 10.98
N VAL A 73 0.51 6.89 10.73
CA VAL A 73 -0.06 6.91 9.37
C VAL A 73 0.06 8.31 8.80
N PHE A 74 0.46 8.42 7.54
CA PHE A 74 0.46 9.71 6.86
C PHE A 74 -0.99 10.16 6.62
N ASN A 75 -1.35 11.29 7.21
CA ASN A 75 -2.67 11.90 7.02
C ASN A 75 -2.63 12.90 5.87
N SER A 76 -3.77 13.09 5.22
CA SER A 76 -3.92 14.20 4.27
C SER A 76 -3.61 15.52 4.98
N LEU A 77 -2.73 16.31 4.37
CA LEU A 77 -2.30 17.60 4.86
C LEU A 77 -3.12 18.70 4.20
N ASP A 78 -3.30 19.82 4.90
CA ASP A 78 -3.81 21.04 4.27
C ASP A 78 -2.79 21.57 3.25
N ALA A 79 -3.28 22.24 2.20
CA ALA A 79 -2.46 22.68 1.07
C ALA A 79 -1.24 23.53 1.47
N ASP A 80 -1.39 24.39 2.48
CA ASP A 80 -0.29 25.23 2.98
C ASP A 80 0.81 24.39 3.64
N VAL A 81 0.44 23.32 4.34
CA VAL A 81 1.37 22.39 5.00
C VAL A 81 2.06 21.51 3.96
N GLU A 82 1.31 21.00 2.97
CA GLU A 82 1.87 20.23 1.86
C GLU A 82 2.89 21.04 1.06
N LYS A 83 2.57 22.32 0.80
CA LYS A 83 3.49 23.25 0.15
C LYS A 83 4.77 23.45 0.98
N LEU A 84 4.64 23.66 2.29
CA LEU A 84 5.78 23.82 3.18
C LEU A 84 6.71 22.59 3.13
N TYR A 85 6.15 21.39 3.21
CA TYR A 85 6.90 20.13 3.10
C TYR A 85 7.63 20.02 1.76
N THR A 86 6.94 20.33 0.67
CA THR A 86 7.48 20.27 -0.70
C THR A 86 8.62 21.26 -0.90
N ASP A 87 8.44 22.52 -0.47
CA ASP A 87 9.47 23.56 -0.57
C ASP A 87 10.74 23.17 0.21
N ALA A 88 10.58 22.67 1.44
CA ALA A 88 11.69 22.23 2.27
C ALA A 88 12.43 21.05 1.63
N TYR A 89 11.71 20.07 1.09
CA TYR A 89 12.31 18.93 0.40
C TYR A 89 13.11 19.37 -0.85
N ASN A 90 12.56 20.29 -1.65
CA ASN A 90 13.24 20.82 -2.83
C ASN A 90 14.51 21.61 -2.48
N GLN A 91 14.53 22.34 -1.36
CA GLN A 91 15.74 23.02 -0.89
C GLN A 91 16.85 22.04 -0.53
N ILE A 92 16.52 20.91 0.10
CA ILE A 92 17.49 19.85 0.41
C ILE A 92 18.03 19.27 -0.89
N LEU A 93 17.17 18.93 -1.85
CA LEU A 93 17.61 18.37 -3.14
C LEU A 93 18.47 19.32 -3.98
N ALA A 94 18.25 20.63 -3.88
CA ALA A 94 19.00 21.63 -4.63
C ALA A 94 20.32 22.06 -3.97
N ALA A 95 20.59 21.58 -2.74
CA ALA A 95 21.83 21.88 -2.02
C ALA A 95 22.99 20.93 -2.38
N ASP A 96 22.72 19.86 -3.14
CA ASP A 96 23.68 18.93 -3.76
C ASP A 96 23.96 19.29 -5.23
#